data_AF-A0A1G5TSA6-F1
#
_entry.id   AF-A0A1G5TSA6-F1
#
_cell.length_a   1.000
_cell.length_b   1.000
_cell.length_c   1.000
_cell.angle_alpha   90.00
_cell.angle_beta   90.00
_cell.angle_gamma   90.00
#
_symmetry.space_group_name_H-M   'P 1'
#
loop_
_entity.id
_entity.type
_entity.pdbx_description
1 polymer ?
#
loop_
_entity_poly.entity_id
_entity_poly.type
_entity_poly.pdbx_seq_one_letter_code
_entity_poly.pdbx_strand_id
1 'polypeptide(L)' 'FDVKRLAFYGAADALEGPAPDGVVVLEFPSVEEARAWYQSPGYQAALQHRLKAATYRVIITEGV' A
#
# COMPACT_ATOMS: atom_id res chain seq x y z
N PHE A 1 -1.48 -3.63 -14.31
CA PHE A 1 -0.73 -2.59 -13.59
C PHE A 1 0.70 -3.05 -13.54
N ASP A 2 1.59 -2.24 -14.10
CA ASP A 2 3.02 -2.47 -13.97
C ASP A 2 3.46 -1.94 -12.60
N VAL A 3 3.47 -2.80 -11.58
CA VAL A 3 3.70 -2.40 -10.18
C VAL A 3 4.96 -3.06 -9.65
N LYS A 4 5.88 -2.23 -9.14
CA LYS A 4 7.10 -2.69 -8.49
C LYS A 4 6.95 -2.65 -6.97
N ARG A 5 7.36 -3.73 -6.30
CA ARG A 5 7.35 -3.82 -4.84
C ARG A 5 8.72 -3.37 -4.34
N LEU A 6 8.79 -2.22 -3.67
CA LEU A 6 10.03 -1.71 -3.08
C LEU A 6 10.25 -2.25 -1.66
N ALA A 7 9.16 -2.45 -0.92
CA ALA A 7 9.15 -3.13 0.38
C ALA A 7 7.87 -3.96 0.52
N PHE A 8 7.96 -5.14 1.14
CA PHE A 8 6.82 -6.04 1.29
C PHE A 8 6.94 -6.93 2.54
N TYR A 9 6.39 -6.48 3.67
CA TYR A 9 6.38 -7.19 4.96
C TYR A 9 7.76 -7.65 5.46
N GLY A 10 8.82 -6.92 5.14
CA GLY A 10 10.14 -7.12 5.73
C GLY A 10 10.20 -6.62 7.17
N ALA A 11 11.31 -6.90 7.86
CA ALA A 11 11.58 -6.32 9.18
C ALA A 11 11.54 -4.79 9.11
N ALA A 12 10.87 -4.17 10.08
CA ALA A 12 10.72 -2.72 10.17
C ALA A 12 11.01 -2.28 11.61
N ASP A 13 12.00 -1.41 11.76
CA ASP A 13 12.34 -0.79 13.04
C ASP A 13 11.66 0.58 13.14
N ALA A 14 10.93 0.83 14.23
CA ALA A 14 10.46 2.17 14.51
C ALA A 14 11.60 3.04 15.04
N LEU A 15 11.85 4.15 14.36
CA LEU A 15 12.77 5.19 14.84
C LEU A 15 12.07 6.14 15.82
N GLU A 16 10.79 6.43 15.56
CA GLU A 16 9.93 7.27 16.40
C GLU A 16 8.50 6.70 16.40
N GLY A 17 7.84 6.66 17.57
CA GLY A 17 6.50 6.09 17.73
C GLY A 17 6.44 4.56 17.64
N PRO A 18 5.24 3.96 17.70
CA PRO A 18 5.08 2.51 17.57
C PRO A 18 5.27 2.04 16.12
N ALA A 19 5.97 0.93 15.94
CA ALA A 19 6.12 0.28 14.64
C ALA A 19 4.77 -0.32 14.17
N PRO A 20 4.49 -0.31 12.86
CA PRO A 20 3.40 -1.12 12.31
C PRO A 20 3.80 -2.60 12.29
N ASP A 21 2.82 -3.50 12.33
CA ASP A 21 3.04 -4.95 12.15
C ASP A 21 3.54 -5.31 10.73
N GLY A 22 3.41 -4.39 9.77
CA GLY A 22 3.88 -4.59 8.41
C GLY A 22 3.91 -3.32 7.57
N VAL A 23 4.90 -3.23 6.68
CA VAL A 23 5.08 -2.13 5.72
C VAL A 23 5.06 -2.68 4.30
N VAL A 24 4.33 -1.99 3.42
CA VAL A 24 4.33 -2.23 1.98
C VAL A 24 4.56 -0.90 1.27
N VAL A 25 5.56 -0.86 0.39
CA VAL A 25 5.83 0.28 -0.49
C VAL A 25 5.79 -0.21 -1.93
N LEU A 26 4.90 0.40 -2.72
CA LEU A 26 4.70 0.08 -4.13
C LEU A 26 5.04 1.30 -4.97
N GLU A 27 5.76 1.07 -6.06
CA GLU A 27 6.06 2.07 -7.09
C GLU A 27 5.20 1.76 -8.31
N PHE A 28 4.57 2.80 -8.84
CA PHE A 28 3.77 2.78 -10.06
C PHE A 28 4.35 3.79 -11.07
N PRO A 29 4.16 3.58 -12.38
CA PRO A 29 4.62 4.51 -13.42
C PRO A 29 4.02 5.93 -13.28
N SER A 30 2.81 6.04 -12.74
CA SER A 30 2.17 7.33 -12.45
C SER A 30 1.14 7.24 -11.31
N VAL A 31 0.72 8.40 -10.78
CA VAL A 31 -0.36 8.48 -9.78
C VAL A 31 -1.69 7.98 -10.35
N GLU A 32 -1.97 8.24 -11.61
CA GLU A 32 -3.17 7.77 -12.30
C GLU A 32 -3.22 6.24 -12.32
N GLU A 33 -2.09 5.59 -12.60
CA GLU A 33 -2.02 4.13 -12.60
C GLU A 33 -2.17 3.55 -11.19
N ALA A 34 -1.59 4.20 -10.16
CA ALA A 34 -1.81 3.83 -8.76
C ALA A 34 -3.29 3.96 -8.35
N ARG A 35 -3.98 5.03 -8.78
CA ARG A 35 -5.41 5.23 -8.53
C ARG A 35 -6.26 4.21 -9.28
N ALA A 36 -5.95 3.94 -10.55
CA ALA A 36 -6.63 2.92 -11.35
C ALA A 36 -6.47 1.53 -10.73
N TRP A 37 -5.29 1.21 -10.19
CA TRP A 37 -5.07 -0.01 -9.43
C TRP A 37 -5.95 -0.09 -8.19
N TYR A 38 -5.95 0.97 -7.37
CA TYR A 38 -6.78 1.03 -6.16
C TYR A 38 -8.28 0.91 -6.47
N GLN A 39 -8.74 1.53 -7.56
CA GLN A 39 -10.14 1.51 -7.99
C GLN A 39 -10.53 0.24 -8.77
N SER A 40 -9.55 -0.63 -9.10
CA SER A 40 -9.82 -1.82 -9.90
C SER A 40 -10.82 -2.76 -9.20
N PRO A 41 -11.71 -3.45 -9.96
CA PRO A 41 -12.71 -4.33 -9.37
C PRO A 41 -12.10 -5.42 -8.46
N GLY A 42 -10.96 -5.98 -8.87
CA GLY A 42 -10.26 -6.99 -8.09
C GLY A 42 -9.72 -6.46 -6.76
N TYR A 43 -9.10 -5.27 -6.78
CA TYR A 43 -8.61 -4.66 -5.54
C TYR A 43 -9.76 -4.21 -4.62
N GLN A 44 -10.84 -3.64 -5.16
CA GLN A 44 -12.02 -3.24 -4.39
C GLN A 44 -12.74 -4.43 -3.74
N ALA A 45 -12.81 -5.58 -4.42
CA ALA A 45 -13.32 -6.81 -3.84
C ALA A 45 -12.44 -7.28 -2.65
N ALA A 46 -11.11 -7.25 -2.81
CA ALA A 46 -10.17 -7.63 -1.75
C ALA A 46 -10.16 -6.63 -0.58
N LEU A 47 -10.37 -5.33 -0.84
CA LEU A 47 -10.38 -4.25 0.16
C LEU A 47 -11.37 -4.53 1.29
N GLN A 48 -12.52 -5.14 0.98
CA GLN A 48 -13.56 -5.46 1.98
C GLN A 48 -13.04 -6.39 3.09
N HIS A 49 -12.17 -7.33 2.74
CA HIS A 49 -11.51 -8.20 3.72
C HIS A 49 -10.42 -7.44 4.46
N ARG A 50 -9.64 -6.65 3.73
CA ARG A 50 -8.51 -5.89 4.28
C ARG A 50 -8.95 -4.95 5.40
N LEU A 51 -10.03 -4.20 5.19
CA LEU A 51 -10.58 -3.26 6.17
C LEU A 51 -11.01 -3.93 7.49
N LYS A 52 -11.36 -5.22 7.46
CA LYS A 52 -11.72 -5.99 8.67
C LYS A 52 -10.51 -6.62 9.35
N ALA A 53 -9.39 -6.75 8.64
CA ALA A 53 -8.24 -7.51 9.10
C ALA A 53 -7.28 -6.69 9.98
N ALA A 54 -7.24 -5.36 9.82
CA ALA A 54 -6.30 -4.52 10.56
C ALA A 54 -6.72 -3.04 10.59
N THR A 55 -6.18 -2.30 11.57
CA THR A 55 -6.17 -0.84 11.56
C THR A 55 -4.92 -0.36 10.82
N TYR A 56 -5.08 0.32 9.68
CA TYR A 56 -3.96 0.77 8.86
C TYR A 56 -4.30 2.05 8.09
N ARG A 57 -3.28 2.61 7.44
CA ARG A 57 -3.43 3.70 6.46
C ARG A 57 -2.88 3.25 5.11
N VAL A 58 -3.50 3.71 4.04
CA VAL A 58 -2.98 3.62 2.67
C VAL A 58 -2.99 5.02 2.11
N ILE A 59 -1.86 5.43 1.55
CA ILE A 59 -1.69 6.74 0.93
C ILE A 59 -1.13 6.54 -0.48
N ILE A 60 -1.53 7.42 -1.39
CA ILE A 60 -0.89 7.60 -2.69
C ILE A 60 -0.24 8.98 -2.64
N THR A 61 1.02 9.06 -3.02
CA THR A 61 1.80 10.30 -3.02
C THR A 61 2.59 10.41 -4.31
N GLU A 62 2.85 11.64 -4.76
CA GLU A 62 3.71 11.91 -5.92
C GLU A 62 5.17 11.74 -5.52
N GLY A 63 5.96 11.19 -6.45
CA GLY A 63 7.43 11.23 -6.34
C GLY A 63 7.95 12.63 -6.62
N VAL A 64 9.22 12.87 -6.27
CA VAL A 64 9.96 14.11 -6.58
C VAL A 64 10.60 14.01 -7.97
#